data_AF-A0A4Y9SC56-F1
#
_entry.id   AF-A0A4Y9SC56-F1
#
_cell.length_a   1.000
_cell.length_b   1.000
_cell.length_c   1.000
_cell.angle_alpha   90.00
_cell.angle_beta   90.00
_cell.angle_gamma   90.00
#
_symmetry.space_group_name_H-M   'P 1'
#
loop_
_entity.id
_entity.type
_entity.pdbx_description
1 polymer ?
#
loop_
_entity_poly.entity_id
_entity_poly.type
_entity_poly.pdbx_seq_one_letter_code
_entity_poly.pdbx_strand_id
1 'polypeptide(L)'
;MVHAFRRTLPAAAGALLLAAQASAATINFDDQPGGQLFVEGSELTGAYAAQGVTFGGDGHPGGSILSYLSNAAFDTRSGDNYLAFNPGAGATGNVQNIYFAGAAQQVSIWGSSYAGGSFTLNAYSIGGTLLASSSAAFAANGWTELSVSASGIARVQLIGNGEVYAYDDLSVSAVPEPATYGMLLAGLGLVGWARRRRG
;
A
#
# COMPACT_ATOMS: atom_id res chain seq x y z
N MET A 1 -16.39 56.14 41.18
CA MET A 1 -16.54 54.67 41.05
C MET A 1 -16.82 54.37 39.58
N VAL A 2 -15.81 54.01 38.80
CA VAL A 2 -15.91 53.82 37.34
C VAL A 2 -15.98 52.32 37.06
N HIS A 3 -17.12 51.84 36.56
CA HIS A 3 -17.29 50.45 36.15
C HIS A 3 -16.73 50.25 34.74
N ALA A 4 -15.64 49.49 34.63
CA ALA A 4 -15.03 49.08 33.37
C ALA A 4 -15.82 47.92 32.73
N PHE A 5 -16.31 48.14 31.51
CA PHE A 5 -17.03 47.17 30.69
C PHE A 5 -16.02 46.19 30.06
N ARG A 6 -16.04 44.92 30.47
CA ARG A 6 -15.18 43.85 29.91
C ARG A 6 -15.74 43.41 28.55
N ARG A 7 -14.96 43.61 27.47
CA ARG A 7 -15.24 43.05 26.13
C ARG A 7 -14.90 41.56 26.11
N THR A 8 -15.90 40.71 25.92
CA THR A 8 -15.74 39.28 25.63
C THR A 8 -15.46 39.08 24.14
N LEU A 9 -14.31 38.50 23.81
CA LEU A 9 -13.97 38.03 22.45
C LEU A 9 -14.63 36.66 22.22
N PRO A 10 -15.31 36.40 21.08
CA PRO A 10 -15.77 35.05 20.75
C PRO A 10 -14.60 34.21 20.22
N ALA A 11 -14.41 33.03 20.80
CA ALA A 11 -13.45 32.02 20.33
C ALA A 11 -13.99 31.36 19.04
N ALA A 12 -13.20 31.41 17.96
CA ALA A 12 -13.52 30.69 16.73
C ALA A 12 -13.06 29.24 16.85
N ALA A 13 -14.01 28.30 16.87
CA ALA A 13 -13.73 26.87 16.76
C ALA A 13 -13.45 26.52 15.30
N GLY A 14 -12.20 26.14 14.99
CA GLY A 14 -11.81 25.64 13.67
C GLY A 14 -12.04 24.13 13.59
N ALA A 15 -12.86 23.67 12.64
CA ALA A 15 -12.97 22.26 12.31
C ALA A 15 -11.76 21.83 11.44
N LEU A 16 -10.97 20.88 11.92
CA LEU A 16 -9.97 20.18 11.10
C LEU A 16 -10.69 19.15 10.21
N LEU A 17 -10.66 19.36 8.90
CA LEU A 17 -10.99 18.33 7.92
C LEU A 17 -9.67 17.67 7.49
N LEU A 18 -9.51 16.36 7.76
CA LEU A 18 -8.38 15.58 7.24
C LEU A 18 -8.58 15.37 5.74
N ALA A 19 -7.68 15.88 4.91
CA ALA A 19 -7.58 15.47 3.52
C ALA A 19 -7.11 14.01 3.45
N ALA A 20 -7.73 13.21 2.60
CA ALA A 20 -7.28 11.84 2.33
C ALA A 20 -6.04 11.93 1.44
N GLN A 21 -4.87 11.64 2.02
CA GLN A 21 -3.61 11.64 1.29
C GLN A 21 -3.64 10.57 0.19
N ALA A 22 -2.99 10.84 -0.93
CA ALA A 22 -2.82 9.90 -2.03
C ALA A 22 -1.57 9.03 -1.79
N SER A 23 -1.62 7.72 -2.09
CA SER A 23 -0.47 6.81 -1.93
C SER A 23 0.09 6.41 -3.30
N ALA A 24 1.29 6.89 -3.61
CA ALA A 24 2.10 6.43 -4.73
C ALA A 24 3.41 5.87 -4.18
N ALA A 25 3.82 4.71 -4.69
CA ALA A 25 5.03 4.03 -4.22
C ALA A 25 5.60 3.12 -5.31
N THR A 26 6.92 2.94 -5.27
CA THR A 26 7.63 1.90 -6.03
C THR A 26 8.53 1.16 -5.04
N ILE A 27 8.30 -0.14 -4.86
CA ILE A 27 9.00 -0.97 -3.87
C ILE A 27 9.56 -2.20 -4.57
N ASN A 28 10.88 -2.31 -4.59
CA ASN A 28 11.65 -3.44 -5.15
C ASN A 28 12.37 -4.27 -4.07
N PHE A 29 12.07 -4.03 -2.78
CA PHE A 29 12.60 -4.79 -1.64
C PHE A 29 14.12 -4.70 -1.36
N ASP A 30 14.89 -4.03 -2.22
CA ASP A 30 16.35 -3.91 -2.11
C ASP A 30 16.83 -2.96 -1.00
N ASP A 31 15.97 -2.06 -0.52
CA ASP A 31 16.28 -1.14 0.58
C ASP A 31 16.16 -1.80 1.97
N GLN A 32 15.77 -3.07 2.02
CA GLN A 32 15.65 -3.86 3.24
C GLN A 32 16.69 -4.99 3.26
N PRO A 33 17.14 -5.44 4.44
CA PRO A 33 18.03 -6.60 4.52
C PRO A 33 17.32 -7.88 4.04
N GLY A 34 17.91 -8.58 3.07
CA GLY A 34 17.42 -9.87 2.59
C GLY A 34 18.07 -11.07 3.31
N GLY A 35 17.24 -11.98 3.84
CA GLY A 35 17.69 -13.23 4.43
C GLY A 35 18.02 -14.31 3.38
N GLN A 36 18.73 -15.37 3.79
CA GLN A 36 18.95 -16.56 2.94
C GLN A 36 17.97 -17.70 3.23
N LEU A 37 17.26 -17.62 4.36
CA LEU A 37 16.34 -18.64 4.86
C LEU A 37 15.05 -17.96 5.32
N PHE A 38 13.95 -18.68 5.25
CA PHE A 38 12.73 -18.29 5.95
C PHE A 38 12.96 -18.41 7.45
N VAL A 39 12.84 -17.31 8.17
CA VAL A 39 12.96 -17.26 9.63
C VAL A 39 11.61 -16.84 10.19
N GLU A 40 11.09 -17.60 11.17
CA GLU A 40 9.85 -17.26 11.84
C GLU A 40 9.93 -15.86 12.49
N GLY A 41 8.90 -15.04 12.31
CA GLY A 41 8.83 -13.67 12.83
C GLY A 41 9.56 -12.61 11.99
N SER A 42 10.08 -12.97 10.82
CA SER A 42 10.75 -12.03 9.89
C SER A 42 9.82 -11.49 8.80
N GLU A 43 8.50 -11.61 8.98
CA GLU A 43 7.54 -11.16 7.98
C GLU A 43 7.61 -9.65 7.75
N LEU A 44 7.46 -9.26 6.49
CA LEU A 44 7.37 -7.86 6.11
C LEU A 44 6.05 -7.29 6.65
N THR A 45 6.16 -6.23 7.46
CA THR A 45 5.01 -5.52 8.03
C THR A 45 5.07 -4.03 7.72
N GLY A 46 5.82 -3.27 8.52
CA GLY A 46 5.80 -1.80 8.51
C GLY A 46 7.01 -1.12 7.88
N ALA A 47 7.95 -1.86 7.25
CA ALA A 47 9.19 -1.28 6.73
C ALA A 47 8.95 -0.12 5.74
N TYR A 48 7.84 -0.19 5.01
CA TYR A 48 7.43 0.81 4.02
C TYR A 48 6.35 1.78 4.51
N ALA A 49 6.04 1.80 5.81
CA ALA A 49 4.97 2.64 6.35
C ALA A 49 5.19 4.13 6.07
N ALA A 50 6.45 4.58 6.02
CA ALA A 50 6.82 5.96 5.65
C ALA A 50 6.47 6.31 4.19
N GLN A 51 6.38 5.31 3.31
CA GLN A 51 5.90 5.45 1.93
C GLN A 51 4.38 5.26 1.83
N GLY A 52 3.70 5.06 2.96
CA GLY A 52 2.26 4.82 3.01
C GLY A 52 1.85 3.40 2.65
N VAL A 53 2.79 2.43 2.65
CA VAL A 53 2.52 1.03 2.33
C VAL A 53 2.84 0.14 3.54
N THR A 54 1.91 -0.74 3.91
CA THR A 54 2.15 -1.75 4.95
C THR A 54 1.68 -3.12 4.49
N PHE A 55 2.24 -4.15 5.08
CA PHE A 55 2.10 -5.54 4.67
C PHE A 55 1.55 -6.37 5.85
N GLY A 56 0.77 -7.42 5.54
CA GLY A 56 0.35 -8.41 6.53
C GLY A 56 -0.23 -9.67 5.88
N GLY A 57 -0.01 -10.82 6.50
CA GLY A 57 -0.64 -12.08 6.04
C GLY A 57 -2.12 -12.17 6.42
N ASP A 58 -2.75 -13.31 6.10
CA ASP A 58 -4.15 -13.60 6.45
C ASP A 58 -4.23 -14.82 7.37
N GLY A 59 -4.30 -14.59 8.68
CA GLY A 59 -4.29 -15.66 9.70
C GLY A 59 -2.94 -16.40 9.86
N HIS A 60 -1.95 -16.07 9.04
CA HIS A 60 -0.59 -16.61 9.02
C HIS A 60 0.42 -15.48 8.78
N PRO A 61 1.73 -15.67 9.06
CA PRO A 61 2.77 -14.71 8.69
C PRO A 61 2.73 -14.37 7.20
N GLY A 62 3.00 -13.11 6.86
CA GLY A 62 3.16 -12.67 5.48
C GLY A 62 4.46 -13.17 4.85
N GLY A 63 4.82 -12.62 3.70
CA GLY A 63 6.10 -12.92 3.06
C GLY A 63 7.27 -12.32 3.84
N SER A 64 8.45 -12.93 3.69
CA SER A 64 9.71 -12.43 4.23
C SER A 64 10.59 -11.93 3.11
N ILE A 65 11.45 -10.94 3.38
CA ILE A 65 12.40 -10.47 2.38
C ILE A 65 13.59 -11.44 2.34
N LEU A 66 13.79 -12.06 1.19
CA LEU A 66 14.94 -12.91 0.91
C LEU A 66 15.79 -12.30 -0.20
N SER A 67 17.08 -12.63 -0.19
CA SER A 67 18.01 -12.25 -1.26
C SER A 67 18.12 -13.33 -2.34
N TYR A 68 18.73 -12.98 -3.48
CA TYR A 68 19.10 -13.91 -4.55
C TYR A 68 20.03 -15.04 -4.08
N LEU A 69 20.73 -14.83 -2.96
CA LEU A 69 21.57 -15.85 -2.32
C LEU A 69 20.77 -16.83 -1.47
N SER A 70 19.45 -16.67 -1.40
CA SER A 70 18.57 -17.65 -0.77
C SER A 70 18.43 -18.90 -1.66
N ASN A 71 18.09 -20.02 -1.04
CA ASN A 71 17.79 -21.25 -1.78
C ASN A 71 16.34 -21.26 -2.33
N ALA A 72 15.67 -20.10 -2.37
CA ALA A 72 14.40 -19.97 -3.07
C ALA A 72 14.71 -19.91 -4.56
N ALA A 73 14.14 -20.84 -5.31
CA ALA A 73 14.56 -21.28 -6.63
C ALA A 73 14.40 -20.28 -7.80
N PHE A 74 14.55 -18.97 -7.55
CA PHE A 74 14.32 -17.88 -8.49
C PHE A 74 15.54 -16.97 -8.59
N ASP A 75 15.84 -16.53 -9.80
CA ASP A 75 16.60 -15.30 -10.00
C ASP A 75 15.74 -14.09 -9.60
N THR A 76 16.37 -13.04 -9.06
CA THR A 76 15.71 -11.77 -8.77
C THR A 76 15.11 -11.16 -10.03
N ARG A 77 13.98 -10.46 -9.90
CA ARG A 77 13.40 -9.73 -11.03
C ARG A 77 14.13 -8.42 -11.27
N SER A 78 14.44 -7.73 -10.17
CA SER A 78 15.33 -6.57 -10.14
C SER A 78 16.19 -6.65 -8.86
N GLY A 79 17.35 -5.99 -8.89
CA GLY A 79 18.27 -5.94 -7.74
C GLY A 79 18.63 -7.30 -7.14
N ASP A 80 18.68 -7.34 -5.81
CA ASP A 80 19.18 -8.44 -4.99
C ASP A 80 18.11 -9.10 -4.13
N ASN A 81 17.00 -8.42 -3.81
CA ASN A 81 16.00 -8.91 -2.85
C ASN A 81 14.58 -8.98 -3.43
N TYR A 82 13.74 -9.84 -2.85
CA TYR A 82 12.33 -9.97 -3.19
C TYR A 82 11.49 -10.42 -1.99
N LEU A 83 10.17 -10.25 -2.07
CA LEU A 83 9.24 -10.75 -1.08
C LEU A 83 8.91 -12.22 -1.35
N ALA A 84 9.39 -13.12 -0.49
CA ALA A 84 9.32 -14.56 -0.69
C ALA A 84 8.28 -15.25 0.21
N PHE A 85 7.77 -16.38 -0.27
CA PHE A 85 6.76 -17.22 0.39
C PHE A 85 7.11 -18.70 0.26
N ASN A 86 6.81 -19.47 1.31
CA ASN A 86 6.89 -20.92 1.32
C ASN A 86 5.77 -21.52 2.20
N PRO A 87 4.53 -21.54 1.69
CA PRO A 87 3.38 -22.08 2.42
C PRO A 87 3.43 -23.60 2.59
N GLY A 88 3.97 -24.33 1.60
CA GLY A 88 4.11 -25.79 1.66
C GLY A 88 4.95 -26.27 2.84
N ALA A 89 5.94 -25.49 3.27
CA ALA A 89 6.74 -25.76 4.48
C ALA A 89 6.17 -25.10 5.76
N GLY A 90 5.07 -24.35 5.66
CA GLY A 90 4.44 -23.62 6.77
C GLY A 90 5.20 -22.39 7.25
N ALA A 91 6.24 -21.95 6.52
CA ALA A 91 7.07 -20.81 6.92
C ALA A 91 6.37 -19.46 6.71
N THR A 92 5.47 -19.38 5.73
CA THR A 92 4.62 -18.22 5.45
C THR A 92 3.19 -18.68 5.15
N GLY A 93 2.22 -17.77 5.18
CA GLY A 93 0.92 -17.98 4.56
C GLY A 93 0.97 -17.93 3.04
N ASN A 94 -0.12 -18.32 2.38
CA ASN A 94 -0.30 -18.22 0.92
C ASN A 94 -0.94 -16.88 0.46
N VAL A 95 -1.21 -15.98 1.41
CA VAL A 95 -1.91 -14.73 1.18
C VAL A 95 -1.11 -13.58 1.75
N GLN A 96 -0.94 -12.52 0.96
CA GLN A 96 -0.32 -11.27 1.38
C GLN A 96 -1.28 -10.11 1.13
N ASN A 97 -1.67 -9.44 2.21
CA ASN A 97 -2.37 -8.16 2.14
C ASN A 97 -1.33 -7.02 2.08
N ILE A 98 -1.59 -6.05 1.21
CA ILE A 98 -0.82 -4.80 1.10
C ILE A 98 -1.83 -3.66 1.28
N TYR A 99 -1.62 -2.83 2.30
CA TYR A 99 -2.49 -1.73 2.67
C TYR A 99 -1.86 -0.39 2.30
N PHE A 100 -2.69 0.51 1.81
CA PHE A 100 -2.28 1.86 1.43
C PHE A 100 -2.86 2.88 2.40
N ALA A 101 -2.01 3.78 2.89
CA ALA A 101 -2.43 4.92 3.72
C ALA A 101 -3.32 5.90 2.95
N GLY A 102 -3.24 5.87 1.63
CA GLY A 102 -4.00 6.68 0.69
C GLY A 102 -4.64 5.84 -0.41
N ALA A 103 -5.68 6.36 -1.04
CA ALA A 103 -6.35 5.66 -2.15
C ALA A 103 -5.43 5.54 -3.38
N ALA A 104 -5.23 4.32 -3.85
CA ALA A 104 -4.57 4.00 -5.11
C ALA A 104 -5.59 3.84 -6.27
N GLN A 105 -5.10 4.02 -7.50
CA GLN A 105 -5.87 3.84 -8.75
C GLN A 105 -5.41 2.63 -9.56
N GLN A 106 -4.12 2.36 -9.52
CA GLN A 106 -3.50 1.23 -10.17
C GLN A 106 -2.48 0.63 -9.23
N VAL A 107 -2.48 -0.69 -9.17
CA VAL A 107 -1.46 -1.45 -8.47
C VAL A 107 -0.98 -2.55 -9.42
N SER A 108 0.33 -2.66 -9.59
CA SER A 108 0.94 -3.81 -10.25
C SER A 108 2.10 -4.36 -9.45
N ILE A 109 2.38 -5.64 -9.65
CA ILE A 109 3.49 -6.32 -9.02
C ILE A 109 3.86 -7.54 -9.87
N TRP A 110 5.16 -7.83 -9.94
CA TRP A 110 5.67 -9.02 -10.61
C TRP A 110 5.67 -10.18 -9.63
N GLY A 111 5.31 -11.37 -10.11
CA GLY A 111 5.42 -12.60 -9.32
C GLY A 111 6.18 -13.69 -10.07
N SER A 112 6.73 -14.64 -9.33
CA SER A 112 7.35 -15.85 -9.84
C SER A 112 7.01 -17.04 -8.95
N SER A 113 6.94 -18.24 -9.51
CA SER A 113 6.56 -19.48 -8.82
C SER A 113 7.50 -20.62 -9.18
N TYR A 114 7.89 -21.45 -8.22
CA TYR A 114 8.84 -22.53 -8.47
C TYR A 114 8.27 -23.58 -9.41
N ALA A 115 7.00 -23.91 -9.20
CA ALA A 115 6.29 -24.92 -9.99
C ALA A 115 5.44 -24.30 -11.13
N GLY A 116 5.41 -22.97 -11.25
CA GLY A 116 4.41 -22.26 -12.07
C GLY A 116 3.03 -22.27 -11.40
N GLY A 117 1.95 -22.07 -12.14
CA GLY A 117 0.57 -22.11 -11.61
C GLY A 117 -0.20 -20.82 -11.83
N SER A 118 -1.29 -20.59 -11.09
CA SER A 118 -2.12 -19.39 -11.24
C SER A 118 -2.17 -18.58 -9.96
N PHE A 119 -1.85 -17.29 -10.05
CA PHE A 119 -1.89 -16.37 -8.93
C PHE A 119 -3.02 -15.37 -9.14
N THR A 120 -3.47 -14.75 -8.05
CA THR A 120 -4.53 -13.74 -8.08
C THR A 120 -4.10 -12.48 -7.34
N LEU A 121 -4.47 -11.32 -7.90
CA LEU A 121 -4.38 -10.00 -7.28
C LEU A 121 -5.79 -9.44 -7.18
N ASN A 122 -6.30 -9.32 -5.95
CA ASN A 122 -7.61 -8.72 -5.66
C ASN A 122 -7.43 -7.32 -5.09
N ALA A 123 -8.14 -6.33 -5.62
CA ALA A 123 -8.18 -4.96 -5.09
C ALA A 123 -9.46 -4.72 -4.29
N TYR A 124 -9.32 -4.11 -3.12
CA TYR A 124 -10.43 -3.82 -2.21
C TYR A 124 -10.49 -2.34 -1.85
N SER A 125 -11.71 -1.85 -1.68
CA SER A 125 -11.97 -0.55 -1.04
C SER A 125 -11.70 -0.62 0.46
N ILE A 126 -11.69 0.55 1.11
CA ILE A 126 -11.54 0.66 2.57
C ILE A 126 -12.64 -0.08 3.34
N GLY A 127 -13.84 -0.21 2.74
CA GLY A 127 -14.97 -0.96 3.31
C GLY A 127 -14.91 -2.47 3.07
N GLY A 128 -13.85 -2.98 2.43
CA GLY A 128 -13.69 -4.40 2.13
C GLY A 128 -14.43 -4.89 0.88
N THR A 129 -15.08 -4.01 0.11
CA THR A 129 -15.70 -4.37 -1.17
C THR A 129 -14.62 -4.65 -2.21
N LEU A 130 -14.72 -5.78 -2.93
CA LEU A 130 -13.87 -6.10 -4.09
C LEU A 130 -14.14 -5.10 -5.22
N LEU A 131 -13.10 -4.42 -5.68
CA LEU A 131 -13.16 -3.40 -6.73
C LEU A 131 -12.70 -3.92 -8.08
N ALA A 132 -11.63 -4.72 -8.07
CA ALA A 132 -11.05 -5.33 -9.26
C ALA A 132 -10.31 -6.62 -8.88
N SER A 133 -10.11 -7.50 -9.85
CA SER A 133 -9.33 -8.72 -9.71
C SER A 133 -8.56 -8.98 -10.99
N SER A 134 -7.38 -9.55 -10.85
CA SER A 134 -6.52 -9.99 -11.94
C SER A 134 -5.97 -11.37 -11.60
N SER A 135 -5.89 -12.25 -12.59
CA SER A 135 -5.28 -13.55 -12.45
C SER A 135 -4.45 -13.85 -13.68
N ALA A 136 -3.28 -14.44 -13.46
CA ALA A 136 -2.35 -14.81 -14.52
C ALA A 136 -1.82 -16.22 -14.28
N ALA A 137 -1.42 -16.87 -15.37
CA ALA A 137 -0.69 -18.13 -15.33
C ALA A 137 0.82 -17.84 -15.38
N PHE A 138 1.55 -18.43 -14.44
CA PHE A 138 2.97 -18.27 -14.24
C PHE A 138 3.67 -19.53 -14.74
N ALA A 139 4.68 -19.35 -15.58
CA ALA A 139 5.60 -20.44 -15.90
C ALA A 139 6.49 -20.71 -14.67
N ALA A 140 7.00 -21.94 -14.56
CA ALA A 140 7.99 -22.28 -13.55
C ALA A 140 9.21 -21.36 -13.66
N ASN A 141 9.55 -20.70 -12.56
CA ASN A 141 10.62 -19.71 -12.43
C ASN A 141 10.51 -18.50 -13.38
N GLY A 142 9.33 -18.30 -13.99
CA GLY A 142 9.06 -17.19 -14.89
C GLY A 142 8.38 -16.04 -14.16
N TRP A 143 8.87 -14.82 -14.39
CA TRP A 143 8.25 -13.60 -13.88
C TRP A 143 7.07 -13.18 -14.74
N THR A 144 5.91 -12.96 -14.11
CA THR A 144 4.70 -12.46 -14.77
C THR A 144 4.09 -11.33 -13.94
N GLU A 145 3.64 -10.27 -14.59
CA GLU A 145 3.02 -9.13 -13.90
C GLU A 145 1.53 -9.38 -13.66
N LEU A 146 1.09 -9.10 -12.42
CA LEU A 146 -0.32 -8.91 -12.09
C LEU A 146 -0.58 -7.42 -11.97
N SER A 147 -1.70 -6.97 -12.53
CA SER A 147 -2.12 -5.57 -12.40
C SER A 147 -3.62 -5.43 -12.25
N VAL A 148 -4.04 -4.46 -11.45
CA VAL A 148 -5.44 -4.09 -11.22
C VAL A 148 -5.57 -2.57 -11.28
N SER A 149 -6.69 -2.10 -11.82
CA SER A 149 -7.02 -0.67 -11.88
C SER A 149 -8.47 -0.47 -11.42
N ALA A 150 -8.66 0.36 -10.41
CA ALA A 150 -9.97 0.75 -9.89
C ALA A 150 -9.85 2.04 -9.07
N SER A 151 -10.96 2.76 -8.91
CA SER A 151 -10.96 3.94 -8.06
C SER A 151 -11.03 3.58 -6.58
N GLY A 152 -10.17 4.17 -5.75
CA GLY A 152 -10.29 4.02 -4.29
C GLY A 152 -9.76 2.71 -3.72
N ILE A 153 -8.72 2.13 -4.34
CA ILE A 153 -8.06 0.93 -3.82
C ILE A 153 -7.37 1.29 -2.50
N ALA A 154 -7.80 0.67 -1.40
CA ALA A 154 -7.20 0.85 -0.08
C ALA A 154 -6.34 -0.34 0.35
N ARG A 155 -6.60 -1.51 -0.25
CA ARG A 155 -5.85 -2.74 -0.01
C ARG A 155 -5.81 -3.56 -1.28
N VAL A 156 -4.67 -4.21 -1.54
CA VAL A 156 -4.64 -5.37 -2.43
C VAL A 156 -4.32 -6.65 -1.67
N GLN A 157 -4.81 -7.77 -2.17
CA GLN A 157 -4.54 -9.11 -1.67
C GLN A 157 -3.91 -9.93 -2.79
N LEU A 158 -2.70 -10.38 -2.55
CA LEU A 158 -1.98 -11.33 -3.38
C LEU A 158 -2.24 -12.74 -2.86
N ILE A 159 -2.57 -13.64 -3.78
CA ILE A 159 -2.85 -15.04 -3.47
C ILE A 159 -1.96 -15.89 -4.37
N GLY A 160 -1.03 -16.62 -3.76
CA GLY A 160 -0.18 -17.59 -4.44
C GLY A 160 -0.91 -18.91 -4.68
N ASN A 161 -0.19 -19.86 -5.25
CA ASN A 161 -0.69 -21.21 -5.56
C ASN A 161 -0.37 -22.26 -4.48
N GLY A 162 0.20 -21.86 -3.34
CA GLY A 162 0.59 -22.75 -2.24
C GLY A 162 2.01 -23.33 -2.32
N GLU A 163 2.72 -23.10 -3.42
CA GLU A 163 4.12 -23.53 -3.62
C GLU A 163 5.12 -22.49 -3.09
N VAL A 164 6.41 -22.72 -3.27
CA VAL A 164 7.40 -21.63 -3.08
C VAL A 164 7.21 -20.60 -4.19
N TYR A 165 7.09 -19.32 -3.82
CA TYR A 165 6.90 -18.22 -4.77
C TYR A 165 7.45 -16.90 -4.24
N ALA A 166 7.55 -15.91 -5.13
CA ALA A 166 8.03 -14.58 -4.82
C ALA A 166 7.21 -13.49 -5.52
N TYR A 167 7.26 -12.29 -4.94
CA TYR A 167 6.81 -11.05 -5.56
C TYR A 167 7.90 -9.99 -5.53
N ASP A 168 7.92 -9.13 -6.55
CA ASP A 168 8.91 -8.06 -6.71
C ASP A 168 8.34 -6.88 -7.51
N ASP A 169 9.02 -5.73 -7.48
CA ASP A 169 8.69 -4.52 -8.24
C ASP A 169 7.22 -4.07 -8.07
N LEU A 170 6.78 -3.87 -6.82
CA LEU A 170 5.46 -3.31 -6.52
C LEU A 170 5.38 -1.85 -6.99
N SER A 171 4.40 -1.57 -7.83
CA SER A 171 4.09 -0.22 -8.33
C SER A 171 2.68 0.18 -7.91
N VAL A 172 2.57 1.34 -7.27
CA VAL A 172 1.31 1.92 -6.80
C VAL A 172 1.18 3.32 -7.38
N SER A 173 0.12 3.58 -8.13
CA SER A 173 -0.21 4.93 -8.60
C SER A 173 -1.41 5.48 -7.84
N ALA A 174 -1.30 6.75 -7.43
CA ALA A 174 -2.33 7.44 -6.68
C ALA A 174 -3.17 8.35 -7.58
N VAL A 175 -4.36 8.74 -7.12
CA VAL A 175 -5.04 9.93 -7.65
C VAL A 175 -4.31 11.16 -7.09
N PRO A 176 -3.78 12.08 -7.90
CA PRO A 176 -3.45 13.41 -7.38
C PRO A 176 -4.72 13.98 -6.75
N GLU A 177 -4.68 14.38 -5.46
CA GLU A 177 -5.85 14.97 -4.82
C GLU A 177 -6.47 16.00 -5.77
N PRO A 178 -7.81 16.04 -5.94
CA PRO A 178 -8.40 17.07 -6.75
C PRO A 178 -7.94 18.41 -6.19
N ALA A 179 -7.17 19.18 -6.98
CA ALA A 179 -6.81 20.55 -6.65
C ALA A 179 -8.05 21.37 -6.24
N THR A 180 -9.26 20.90 -6.63
CA THR A 180 -10.57 21.29 -6.12
C THR A 180 -10.65 21.47 -4.60
N TYR A 181 -10.10 20.60 -3.75
CA TYR A 181 -10.18 20.81 -2.30
C TYR A 181 -9.30 21.96 -1.84
N GLY A 182 -8.06 22.04 -2.33
CA GLY A 182 -7.17 23.17 -2.08
C GLY A 182 -7.75 24.50 -2.62
N MET A 183 -8.33 24.47 -3.81
CA MET A 183 -8.97 25.62 -4.46
C MET A 183 -10.28 26.02 -3.77
N LEU A 184 -11.06 25.06 -3.27
CA LEU A 184 -12.27 25.31 -2.49
C LEU A 184 -11.90 25.99 -1.16
N LEU A 185 -10.90 25.46 -0.44
CA LEU A 185 -10.43 26.05 0.81
C LEU A 185 -9.82 27.43 0.59
N ALA A 186 -9.00 27.60 -0.45
CA ALA A 186 -8.48 28.90 -0.84
C ALA A 186 -9.61 29.87 -1.19
N GLY A 187 -10.61 29.42 -1.95
CA GLY A 187 -11.80 30.18 -2.30
C GLY A 187 -12.61 30.61 -1.07
N LEU A 188 -12.90 29.70 -0.15
CA LEU A 188 -13.61 29.98 1.10
C LEU A 188 -12.80 30.89 2.03
N GLY A 189 -11.49 30.70 2.12
CA GLY A 189 -10.58 31.57 2.87
C GLY A 189 -10.60 33.00 2.34
N LEU A 190 -10.56 33.18 1.02
CA LEU A 190 -10.67 34.49 0.37
C LEU A 190 -12.03 35.15 0.63
N VAL A 191 -13.14 34.40 0.55
CA VAL A 191 -14.49 34.91 0.83
C VAL A 191 -14.65 35.33 2.29
N GLY A 192 -14.19 34.51 3.24
CA GLY A 192 -14.21 34.84 4.66
C GLY A 192 -13.38 36.08 4.99
N TRP A 193 -12.20 36.19 4.40
CA TRP A 193 -11.33 37.36 4.56
C TRP A 193 -11.92 38.63 3.94
N ALA A 194 -12.52 38.54 2.76
CA ALA A 194 -13.19 39.67 2.11
C ALA A 194 -14.38 40.19 2.95
N ARG A 195 -15.15 39.29 3.58
CA ARG A 195 -16.25 39.66 4.49
C ARG A 195 -15.74 40.36 5.75
N ARG A 196 -14.62 39.92 6.32
CA ARG A 196 -13.99 40.54 7.51
C ARG A 196 -13.49 41.97 7.25
N ARG A 197 -13.20 42.34 5.99
CA ARG A 197 -12.75 43.70 5.64
C ARG A 197 -13.89 44.70 5.41
N ARG A 198 -15.13 44.21 5.31
CA ARG A 198 -16.31 45.04 4.98
C ARG A 198 -17.23 45.32 6.18
N GLY A 199 -16.95 44.73 7.34
CA GLY A 199 -17.66 45.01 8.61
C GLY A 199 -16.67 45.46 9.66
#